data_AF-A0A1Z9J3Q7-F1
#
_entry.id   AF-A0A1Z9J3Q7-F1
#
_cell.length_a   1.000
_cell.length_b   1.000
_cell.length_c   1.000
_cell.angle_alpha   90.00
_cell.angle_beta   90.00
_cell.angle_gamma   90.00
#
_symmetry.space_group_name_H-M   'P 1'
#
loop_
_entity.id
_entity.type
_entity.pdbx_description
1 polymer ?
#
loop_
_entity_poly.entity_id
_entity_poly.type
_entity_poly.pdbx_seq_one_letter_code
_entity_poly.pdbx_strand_id
1 'polypeptide(L)' 'MAPRRRISPKWQWYLRAQIGVLLLPAGLCLFGEAVVRRGASPPEPWFWIGTVSLICINAGIGLMIESGLLRGYPRS' A
#
# COMPACT_ATOMS: atom_id res chain seq x y z
N MET A 1 -2.89 20.98 -22.69
CA MET A 1 -1.59 20.27 -22.75
C MET A 1 -0.98 20.31 -21.35
N ALA A 2 -1.18 19.28 -20.52
CA ALA A 2 -0.68 19.29 -19.14
C ALA A 2 0.81 18.93 -19.11
N PRO A 3 1.67 19.67 -18.39
CA PRO A 3 3.09 19.37 -18.31
C PRO A 3 3.28 18.02 -17.61
N ARG A 4 3.71 17.00 -18.36
CA ARG A 4 4.21 15.74 -17.79
C ARG A 4 5.39 16.09 -16.90
N ARG A 5 5.17 16.12 -15.58
CA ARG A 5 6.24 16.21 -14.58
C ARG A 5 7.28 15.14 -14.91
N ARG A 6 8.44 15.57 -15.37
CA ARG A 6 9.59 14.72 -15.72
C ARG A 6 10.24 14.28 -14.40
N ILE A 7 9.55 13.44 -13.63
CA ILE A 7 10.09 12.88 -12.39
C ILE A 7 11.23 11.95 -12.80
N SER A 8 12.40 12.10 -12.19
CA SER A 8 13.54 11.25 -12.50
C SER A 8 13.20 9.78 -12.20
N PRO A 9 13.62 8.83 -13.05
CA PRO A 9 13.25 7.41 -12.91
C PRO A 9 13.74 6.80 -11.59
N LYS A 10 14.84 7.35 -11.02
CA LYS A 10 15.35 7.00 -9.68
C LYS A 10 14.37 7.39 -8.57
N TRP A 11 13.78 8.59 -8.65
CA TRP A 11 12.85 9.09 -7.64
C TRP A 11 11.50 8.37 -7.71
N GLN A 12 11.01 8.05 -8.92
CA GLN A 12 9.81 7.22 -9.09
C GLN A 12 9.98 5.83 -8.49
N TRP A 13 11.17 5.24 -8.61
CA TRP A 13 11.49 3.96 -7.99
C TRP A 13 11.49 4.06 -6.47
N TYR A 14 12.19 5.05 -5.92
CA TYR A 14 12.28 5.27 -4.49
C TYR A 14 10.90 5.52 -3.86
N LEU A 15 10.07 6.33 -4.51
CA LEU A 15 8.70 6.58 -4.06
C LEU A 15 7.84 5.32 -4.08
N ARG A 16 7.92 4.48 -5.14
CA ARG A 16 7.16 3.23 -5.19
C ARG A 16 7.57 2.24 -4.10
N ALA A 17 8.87 2.13 -3.83
CA ALA A 17 9.41 1.30 -2.75
C ALA A 17 8.93 1.77 -1.38
N GLN A 18 9.07 3.07 -1.11
CA GLN A 18 8.63 3.68 0.16
C GLN A 18 7.12 3.57 0.36
N ILE A 19 6.33 3.82 -0.69
CA ILE A 19 4.87 3.68 -0.62
C ILE A 19 4.50 2.23 -0.32
N GLY A 20 5.11 1.23 -0.95
CA GLY A 20 4.82 -0.19 -0.67
C GLY A 20 5.14 -0.60 0.77
N VAL A 21 6.31 -0.19 1.28
CA VAL A 21 6.75 -0.48 2.66
C VAL A 21 5.86 0.19 3.70
N LEU A 22 5.29 1.37 3.40
CA LEU A 22 4.37 2.07 4.31
C LEU A 22 2.91 1.61 4.17
N LEU A 23 2.46 1.23 2.96
CA LEU A 23 1.09 0.77 2.72
C LEU A 23 0.80 -0.57 3.41
N LEU A 24 1.78 -1.47 3.44
CA LEU A 24 1.63 -2.80 4.01
C LEU A 24 1.30 -2.77 5.52
N PRO A 25 2.11 -2.13 6.39
CA PRO A 25 1.78 -2.00 7.81
C PRO A 25 0.53 -1.15 8.05
N ALA A 26 0.28 -0.10 7.24
CA ALA A 26 -0.95 0.67 7.33
C ALA A 26 -2.21 -0.18 7.03
N GLY A 27 -2.13 -1.06 6.03
CA GLY A 27 -3.18 -2.03 5.71
C GLY A 27 -3.39 -3.03 6.85
N LEU A 28 -2.32 -3.55 7.46
CA LEU A 28 -2.41 -4.43 8.64
C LEU A 28 -3.05 -3.76 9.86
N CYS A 29 -2.79 -2.47 10.10
CA CYS A 29 -3.46 -1.73 11.17
C CYS A 29 -4.96 -1.59 10.92
N LEU A 30 -5.36 -1.23 9.69
CA LEU A 30 -6.77 -1.17 9.29
C LEU A 30 -7.45 -2.55 9.37
N PHE A 31 -6.72 -3.62 9.04
CA PHE A 31 -7.19 -4.99 9.21
C PHE A 31 -7.50 -5.30 10.68
N GLY A 32 -6.56 -4.99 11.57
CA GLY A 32 -6.72 -5.20 13.02
C GLY A 32 -7.92 -4.43 13.57
N GLU A 33 -8.10 -3.18 13.14
CA GLU A 33 -9.25 -2.37 13.51
C GLU A 33 -10.57 -2.95 12.97
N ALA A 34 -10.61 -3.45 11.74
CA ALA A 34 -11.78 -4.15 11.19
C ALA A 34 -12.13 -5.41 12.00
N VAL A 35 -11.13 -6.20 12.41
CA VAL A 35 -11.33 -7.42 13.22
C VAL A 35 -11.85 -7.07 14.61
N VAL A 36 -11.33 -6.01 15.25
CA VAL A 36 -11.82 -5.54 16.55
C VAL A 36 -13.26 -5.03 16.44
N ARG A 37 -13.57 -4.23 15.41
CA ARG A 37 -14.94 -3.73 15.14
C ARG A 37 -15.92 -4.85 14.79
N ARG A 38 -15.46 -5.93 14.15
CA ARG A 38 -16.26 -7.15 13.91
C ARG A 38 -16.65 -7.85 15.21
N GLY A 39 -15.75 -7.85 16.20
CA GLY A 39 -15.98 -8.46 17.51
C GLY A 39 -16.73 -7.56 18.49
N ALA A 40 -16.92 -6.28 18.17
CA ALA A 40 -17.63 -5.33 19.02
C ALA A 40 -19.15 -5.60 19.00
N SER A 41 -19.78 -5.43 20.15
CA SER A 41 -21.24 -5.43 20.31
C SER A 41 -21.67 -4.03 20.76
N PRO A 42 -22.44 -3.27 19.98
CA PRO A 42 -23.14 -3.63 18.74
C PRO A 42 -22.22 -3.77 17.50
N PRO A 43 -22.64 -4.54 16.48
CA PRO A 43 -21.85 -4.77 15.27
C PRO A 43 -21.75 -3.49 14.42
N GLU A 44 -20.57 -2.89 14.43
CA GLU A 44 -20.21 -1.77 13.55
C GLU A 44 -19.92 -2.28 12.12
N PRO A 45 -20.09 -1.43 11.08
CA PRO A 45 -19.81 -1.81 9.69
C PRO A 45 -18.32 -2.04 9.43
N TRP A 46 -17.84 -3.23 9.79
CA TRP A 46 -16.46 -3.69 9.67
C TRP A 46 -16.08 -4.14 8.26
N PHE A 47 -17.08 -4.54 7.45
CA PHE A 47 -16.88 -5.10 6.12
C PHE A 47 -16.09 -4.16 5.21
N TRP A 48 -16.49 -2.88 5.15
CA TRP A 48 -15.84 -1.87 4.31
C TRP A 48 -14.39 -1.61 4.72
N ILE A 49 -14.12 -1.53 6.02
CA ILE A 49 -12.76 -1.31 6.55
C ILE A 49 -11.90 -2.53 6.25
N GLY A 50 -12.45 -3.74 6.39
CA GLY A 50 -11.78 -4.98 6.00
C GLY A 50 -11.46 -5.05 4.50
N THR A 51 -12.39 -4.65 3.63
CA THR A 51 -12.16 -4.61 2.17
C THR A 51 -11.08 -3.60 1.80
N VAL A 52 -11.13 -2.38 2.35
CA VAL A 52 -10.12 -1.34 2.11
C VAL A 52 -8.75 -1.81 2.59
N SER A 53 -8.69 -2.44 3.76
CA SER A 53 -7.46 -3.05 4.29
C SER A 53 -6.86 -4.07 3.33
N LEU A 54 -7.65 -5.00 2.79
CA LEU A 54 -7.17 -6.01 1.84
C LEU A 54 -6.64 -5.38 0.55
N ILE A 55 -7.31 -4.34 0.04
CA ILE A 55 -6.84 -3.56 -1.11
C ILE A 55 -5.49 -2.90 -0.80
N CYS A 56 -5.34 -2.28 0.37
CA CYS A 56 -4.08 -1.66 0.80
C CYS A 56 -2.96 -2.69 0.95
N ILE A 57 -3.23 -3.85 1.55
CA ILE A 57 -2.22 -4.92 1.68
C ILE A 57 -1.80 -5.44 0.30
N ASN A 58 -2.76 -5.72 -0.59
CA ASN A 58 -2.47 -6.25 -1.92
C ASN A 58 -1.70 -5.23 -2.78
N ALA A 59 -2.09 -3.96 -2.74
CA ALA A 59 -1.39 -2.87 -3.42
C ALA A 59 0.01 -2.62 -2.81
N GLY A 60 0.15 -2.68 -1.49
CA GLY A 60 1.42 -2.52 -0.79
C GLY A 60 2.42 -3.61 -1.15
N ILE A 61 1.98 -4.88 -1.16
CA ILE A 61 2.79 -6.03 -1.59
C ILE A 61 3.16 -5.91 -3.06
N GLY A 62 2.21 -5.57 -3.94
CA GLY A 62 2.46 -5.39 -5.37
C GLY A 62 3.53 -4.33 -5.65
N LEU A 63 3.44 -3.17 -4.98
CA LEU A 63 4.44 -2.10 -5.07
C LEU A 63 5.79 -2.50 -4.49
N MET A 64 5.81 -3.24 -3.38
CA MET A 64 7.05 -3.75 -2.77
C MET A 64 7.76 -4.76 -3.67
N ILE A 65 7.03 -5.67 -4.33
CA ILE A 65 7.59 -6.65 -5.27
C ILE A 65 8.07 -5.96 -6.57
N GLU A 66 7.28 -5.04 -7.13
CA GLU A 66 7.68 -4.31 -8.34
C GLU A 66 8.97 -3.49 -8.11
N SER A 67 9.07 -2.86 -6.93
CA SER A 67 10.23 -2.04 -6.58
C SER A 67 11.44 -2.88 -6.16
N GLY A 68 11.28 -3.86 -5.27
CA GLY A 68 12.39 -4.67 -4.74
C GLY A 68 12.88 -5.78 -5.66
N LEU A 69 12.00 -6.43 -6.42
CA LEU A 69 12.28 -7.67 -7.15
C LEU A 69 12.44 -7.44 -8.66
N LEU A 70 11.54 -6.67 -9.28
CA LEU A 70 11.51 -6.49 -10.74
C LEU A 70 12.39 -5.34 -11.25
N ARG A 71 12.62 -4.32 -10.43
CA ARG A 71 13.25 -3.07 -10.87
C ARG A 71 14.55 -2.77 -10.15
N GLY A 72 15.25 -3.83 -9.72
CA GLY A 72 16.51 -3.80 -8.99
C GLY A 72 17.39 -2.60 -9.38
N TYR A 73 17.91 -1.92 -8.34
CA TYR A 73 18.61 -0.62 -8.38
C TYR A 73 19.18 -0.29 -9.75
N PRO A 74 18.77 0.82 -10.41
CA PRO A 74 19.30 1.18 -11.72
C PRO A 74 20.81 1.40 -11.57
N ARG A 75 21.59 0.38 -11.93
CA ARG A 75 23.04 0.48 -12.13
C ARG A 75 23.21 1.44 -13.30
N SER A 76 23.86 2.58 -13.01
CA SER A 76 24.29 3.58 -13.98
C SER A 76 25.10 2.95 -15.09
#